data_AF-A0A946JXH2-F1
#
_entry.id   AF-A0A946JXH2-F1
#
_cell.length_a   1.000
_cell.length_b   1.000
_cell.length_c   1.000
_cell.angle_alpha   90.00
_cell.angle_beta   90.00
_cell.angle_gamma   90.00
#
_symmetry.space_group_name_H-M   'P 1'
#
loop_
_entity.id
_entity.type
_entity.pdbx_description
1 polymer ?
#
loop_
_entity_poly.entity_id
_entity_poly.type
_entity_poly.pdbx_seq_one_letter_code
_entity_poly.pdbx_strand_id
1 'polypeptide(L)'
;MECPKCFGEMGTALNGEMKVEQCQNCHGLYFDQLTQELLPGLFGKEAIDSGSDEVGSTYDELVYVDCPKCDKIMDQRKLEDPLSIRFECCPTCNATFLDAGELRQYLSAEYLEAFKSLLPGK
;
A
#
# COMPACT_ATOMS: atom_id res chain seq x y z
N MET A 1 13.76 -0.16 -7.63
CA MET A 1 13.74 -1.23 -6.59
C MET A 1 12.90 -2.38 -7.09
N GLU A 2 12.97 -3.56 -6.47
CA GLU A 2 12.14 -4.71 -6.83
C GLU A 2 10.86 -4.73 -5.98
N CYS A 3 9.76 -5.15 -6.58
CA CYS A 3 8.48 -5.33 -5.89
C CYS A 3 8.61 -6.45 -4.85
N PRO A 4 8.21 -6.22 -3.59
CA PRO A 4 8.42 -7.21 -2.55
C PRO A 4 7.44 -8.39 -2.62
N LYS A 5 6.36 -8.31 -3.42
CA LYS A 5 5.43 -9.43 -3.65
C LYS A 5 5.74 -10.29 -4.86
N CYS A 6 6.18 -9.69 -5.97
CA CYS A 6 6.34 -10.40 -7.24
C CYS A 6 7.74 -10.26 -7.87
N PHE A 7 8.65 -9.54 -7.21
CA PHE A 7 10.01 -9.23 -7.68
C PHE A 7 10.07 -8.49 -9.03
N GLY A 8 8.95 -7.93 -9.50
CA GLY A 8 8.89 -7.10 -10.69
C GLY A 8 9.53 -5.73 -10.52
N GLU A 9 9.81 -5.05 -11.62
CA GLU A 9 10.37 -3.69 -11.62
C GLU A 9 9.35 -2.67 -11.08
N MET A 10 9.80 -1.78 -10.19
CA MET A 10 9.01 -0.68 -9.65
C MET A 10 9.30 0.61 -10.40
N GLY A 11 8.25 1.31 -10.85
CA GLY A 11 8.32 2.60 -11.53
C GLY A 11 7.70 3.73 -10.69
N THR A 12 8.21 4.95 -10.81
CA THR A 12 7.71 6.11 -10.05
C THR A 12 6.27 6.47 -10.41
N ALA A 13 5.37 6.46 -9.42
CA ALA A 13 3.97 6.88 -9.56
C ALA A 13 3.75 8.30 -8.99
N LEU A 14 4.40 8.61 -7.86
CA LEU A 14 4.39 9.94 -7.25
C LEU A 14 5.78 10.26 -6.68
N ASN A 15 6.25 11.48 -6.90
CA ASN A 15 7.50 11.96 -6.33
C ASN A 15 7.26 13.34 -5.71
N GLY A 16 7.33 13.42 -4.38
CA GLY A 16 7.00 14.62 -3.60
C GLY A 16 7.28 14.42 -2.11
N GLU A 17 6.35 14.82 -1.24
CA GLU A 17 6.45 14.64 0.22
C GLU A 17 6.50 13.16 0.65
N MET A 18 5.89 12.29 -0.14
CA MET A 18 6.06 10.84 -0.07
C MET A 18 6.44 10.34 -1.46
N LYS A 19 7.31 9.34 -1.51
CA LYS A 19 7.67 8.67 -2.75
C LYS A 19 6.81 7.43 -2.89
N VAL A 20 6.06 7.37 -4.00
CA VAL A 20 5.22 6.22 -4.34
C VAL A 20 5.74 5.62 -5.64
N GLU A 21 5.94 4.32 -5.64
CA GLU A 21 6.28 3.54 -6.83
C GLU A 21 5.23 2.47 -7.08
N GLN A 22 4.92 2.21 -8.35
CA GLN A 22 4.01 1.16 -8.77
C GLN A 22 4.79 0.03 -9.44
N CYS A 23 4.46 -1.21 -9.11
CA CYS A 23 5.01 -2.37 -9.80
C CYS A 23 4.48 -2.45 -11.24
N GLN A 24 5.36 -2.68 -12.22
CA GLN A 24 4.97 -2.86 -13.62
C GLN A 24 4.31 -4.22 -13.91
N ASN A 25 4.35 -5.17 -12.96
CA ASN A 25 3.80 -6.51 -13.13
C ASN A 25 2.49 -6.71 -12.34
N CYS A 26 2.53 -6.58 -11.01
CA CYS A 26 1.35 -6.78 -10.16
C CYS A 26 0.56 -5.50 -9.90
N HIS A 27 1.05 -4.34 -10.37
CA HIS A 27 0.44 -3.02 -10.15
C HIS A 27 0.28 -2.58 -8.68
N GLY A 28 0.84 -3.33 -7.72
CA GLY A 28 0.90 -2.92 -6.32
C GLY A 28 1.72 -1.65 -6.13
N LEU A 29 1.34 -0.88 -5.11
CA LEU A 29 1.92 0.41 -4.77
C LEU A 29 2.81 0.27 -3.54
N TYR A 30 4.04 0.74 -3.68
CA TYR A 30 4.97 0.90 -2.58
C TYR A 30 5.08 2.37 -2.20
N PHE A 31 4.87 2.65 -0.91
CA PHE A 31 5.06 3.95 -0.27
C PHE A 31 6.32 3.88 0.56
N ASP A 32 7.25 4.81 0.35
CA ASP A 32 8.49 4.88 1.12
C ASP A 32 8.26 5.17 2.61
N GLN A 33 7.13 5.82 2.91
CA GLN A 33 6.51 5.99 4.21
C GLN A 33 5.02 6.34 4.04
N LEU A 34 4.15 5.81 4.89
CA LEU A 34 2.76 6.23 4.97
C LEU A 34 2.29 6.26 6.42
N THR A 35 1.96 7.45 6.92
CA THR A 35 1.47 7.69 8.28
C THR A 35 0.15 8.45 8.24
N GLN A 36 -0.51 8.57 9.39
CA GLN A 36 -1.73 9.36 9.53
C GLN A 36 -1.57 10.83 9.09
N GLU A 37 -0.36 11.38 9.23
CA GLU A 37 -0.05 12.76 8.85
C GLU A 37 0.14 12.95 7.34
N LEU A 38 0.61 11.89 6.68
CA LEU A 38 0.86 11.89 5.25
C LEU A 38 -0.39 11.54 4.44
N LEU A 39 -1.34 10.81 5.03
CA LEU A 39 -2.58 10.37 4.37
C LEU A 39 -3.34 11.50 3.64
N PRO A 40 -3.50 12.72 4.18
CA PRO A 40 -4.16 13.82 3.45
C PRO A 40 -3.50 14.16 2.10
N GLY A 41 -2.20 13.89 1.96
CA GLY A 41 -1.46 14.08 0.71
C GLY A 41 -1.87 13.12 -0.41
N LEU A 42 -2.71 12.11 -0.14
CA LEU A 42 -3.23 11.15 -1.12
C LEU A 42 -4.65 11.45 -1.61
N PHE A 43 -5.36 12.39 -0.99
CA PHE A 43 -6.73 12.72 -1.39
C PHE A 43 -6.75 13.29 -2.83
N GLY A 44 -7.58 12.71 -3.70
CA GLY A 44 -7.62 13.08 -5.11
C GLY A 44 -6.49 12.48 -5.96
N LYS A 45 -5.70 11.56 -5.41
CA LYS A 45 -4.61 10.85 -6.12
C LYS A 45 -4.90 9.37 -6.33
N GLU A 46 -6.15 8.95 -6.22
CA GLU A 46 -6.61 7.57 -6.40
C GLU A 46 -6.17 6.99 -7.76
N ALA A 47 -6.02 7.85 -8.77
CA ALA A 47 -5.60 7.47 -10.13
C ALA A 47 -4.15 6.96 -10.25
N ILE A 48 -3.31 7.12 -9.21
CA ILE A 48 -1.95 6.51 -9.22
C ILE A 48 -2.03 4.98 -9.08
N ASP A 49 -3.10 4.49 -8.47
CA ASP A 49 -3.43 3.08 -8.44
C ASP A 49 -4.12 2.74 -9.78
N SER A 50 -3.33 2.25 -10.73
CA SER A 50 -3.79 1.94 -12.08
C SER A 50 -4.17 0.46 -12.29
N GLY A 51 -3.85 -0.41 -11.33
CA GLY A 51 -4.10 -1.85 -11.42
C GLY A 51 -5.55 -2.21 -11.09
N SER A 52 -6.00 -3.41 -11.47
CA SER A 52 -7.36 -3.87 -11.16
C SER A 52 -7.41 -4.66 -9.85
N ASP A 53 -8.57 -4.64 -9.20
CA ASP A 53 -8.84 -5.35 -7.95
C ASP A 53 -8.68 -6.88 -8.13
N GLU A 54 -8.97 -7.41 -9.33
CA GLU A 54 -8.77 -8.82 -9.66
C GLU A 54 -7.29 -9.19 -9.68
N VAL A 55 -6.40 -8.29 -10.12
CA VAL A 55 -4.94 -8.54 -10.04
C VAL A 55 -4.50 -8.50 -8.59
N GLY A 56 -4.93 -7.49 -7.82
CA GLY A 56 -4.56 -7.34 -6.42
C GLY A 56 -4.91 -8.58 -5.58
N SER A 57 -6.15 -9.06 -5.70
CA SER A 57 -6.64 -10.23 -4.96
C SER A 57 -5.85 -11.53 -5.21
N THR A 58 -5.08 -11.65 -6.31
CA THR A 58 -4.21 -12.83 -6.52
C THR A 58 -3.00 -12.86 -5.57
N TYR A 59 -2.67 -11.75 -4.93
CA TYR A 59 -1.55 -11.61 -3.99
C TYR A 59 -1.97 -11.61 -2.52
N ASP A 60 -3.26 -11.83 -2.25
CA ASP A 60 -3.87 -11.83 -0.92
C ASP A 60 -3.31 -12.88 0.03
N GLU A 61 -2.92 -14.04 -0.50
CA GLU A 61 -2.36 -15.16 0.27
C GLU A 61 -0.88 -14.95 0.64
N LEU A 62 -0.21 -13.96 0.04
CA LEU A 62 1.19 -13.64 0.30
C LEU A 62 1.31 -12.75 1.54
N VAL A 63 1.21 -13.41 2.70
CA VAL A 63 1.21 -12.78 4.04
C VAL A 63 2.58 -12.37 4.57
N TYR A 64 3.67 -12.92 4.03
CA TYR A 64 5.03 -12.62 4.48
C TYR A 64 5.80 -11.87 3.41
N VAL A 65 6.01 -10.57 3.66
CA VAL A 65 6.66 -9.65 2.73
C VAL A 65 7.77 -8.92 3.48
N ASP A 66 8.98 -8.95 2.94
CA ASP A 66 10.10 -8.20 3.48
C ASP A 66 10.09 -6.76 2.96
N CYS A 67 10.33 -5.80 3.86
CA CYS A 67 10.37 -4.40 3.49
C CYS A 67 11.60 -4.12 2.60
N PRO A 68 11.42 -3.67 1.35
CA PRO A 68 12.53 -3.45 0.41
C PRO A 68 13.46 -2.28 0.79
N LYS A 69 13.12 -1.51 1.83
CA LYS A 69 13.91 -0.38 2.35
C LYS A 69 14.80 -0.75 3.52
N CYS A 70 14.41 -1.73 4.35
CA CYS A 70 15.14 -2.04 5.59
C CYS A 70 15.20 -3.53 5.95
N ASP A 71 14.73 -4.41 5.06
CA ASP A 71 14.79 -5.88 5.17
C ASP A 71 14.10 -6.45 6.43
N LYS A 72 13.12 -5.72 6.97
CA LYS A 72 12.26 -6.19 8.08
C LYS A 72 10.95 -6.71 7.53
N ILE A 73 10.48 -7.81 8.09
CA ILE A 73 9.15 -8.35 7.85
C ILE A 73 8.11 -7.26 8.12
N MET A 74 7.20 -7.07 7.17
CA MET A 74 6.11 -6.11 7.27
C MET A 74 4.93 -6.72 8.03
N ASP A 75 4.27 -5.90 8.85
CA ASP A 75 3.04 -6.29 9.53
C ASP A 75 1.89 -6.25 8.54
N GLN A 76 1.05 -7.29 8.54
CA GLN A 76 -0.23 -7.23 7.84
C GLN A 76 -1.24 -6.44 8.68
N ARG A 77 -1.77 -5.37 8.08
CA ARG A 77 -2.88 -4.58 8.61
C ARG A 77 -4.12 -4.94 7.79
N LYS A 78 -5.29 -5.02 8.44
CA LYS A 78 -6.52 -5.43 7.77
C LYS A 78 -7.73 -4.68 8.32
N LEU A 79 -8.68 -4.41 7.43
CA LEU A 79 -10.07 -4.15 7.79
C LEU A 79 -10.84 -5.46 7.65
N GLU A 80 -11.60 -5.80 8.68
CA GLU A 80 -12.51 -6.94 8.66
C GLU A 80 -13.94 -6.39 8.62
N ASP A 81 -14.72 -6.88 7.66
CA ASP A 81 -16.16 -6.60 7.49
C ASP A 81 -16.49 -5.18 6.98
N PRO A 82 -17.29 -5.00 5.90
CA PRO A 82 -17.81 -6.01 4.97
C PRO A 82 -16.82 -6.43 3.88
N LEU A 83 -15.70 -5.72 3.71
CA LEU A 83 -14.60 -6.11 2.82
C LEU A 83 -13.35 -6.47 3.62
N SER A 84 -12.73 -7.60 3.29
CA SER A 84 -11.41 -7.97 3.82
C SER A 84 -10.32 -7.33 2.97
N ILE A 85 -10.08 -6.04 3.19
CA ILE A 85 -8.96 -5.31 2.57
C ILE A 85 -7.78 -5.38 3.52
N ARG A 86 -6.60 -5.72 2.99
CA ARG A 86 -5.36 -5.81 3.77
C ARG A 86 -4.31 -4.86 3.21
N PHE A 87 -3.21 -4.68 3.92
CA PHE A 87 -2.01 -4.07 3.37
C PHE A 87 -0.82 -4.41 4.26
N GLU A 88 0.38 -4.33 3.72
CA GLU A 88 1.59 -4.57 4.48
C GLU A 88 2.20 -3.24 4.93
N CYS A 89 2.54 -3.13 6.22
CA CYS A 89 3.16 -1.94 6.81
C CYS A 89 4.41 -2.33 7.59
N CYS A 90 5.55 -1.74 7.24
CA CYS A 90 6.79 -1.99 7.95
C CYS A 90 6.76 -1.32 9.34
N PRO A 91 6.93 -2.08 10.45
CA PRO A 91 6.91 -1.50 11.80
C PRO A 91 8.15 -0.67 12.15
N THR A 92 9.19 -0.70 11.30
CA THR A 92 10.47 -0.01 11.57
C THR A 92 10.59 1.32 10.83
N CYS A 93 10.17 1.37 9.57
CA CYS A 93 10.36 2.56 8.72
C CYS A 93 9.06 3.12 8.14
N ASN A 94 7.90 2.58 8.55
CA ASN A 94 6.57 2.98 8.11
C ASN A 94 6.35 2.92 6.59
N ALA A 95 7.22 2.22 5.86
CA ALA A 95 6.98 1.91 4.46
C ALA A 95 5.75 1.01 4.35
N THR A 96 4.92 1.26 3.34
CA THR A 96 3.65 0.56 3.15
C THR A 96 3.58 -0.02 1.76
N PHE A 97 3.06 -1.23 1.63
CA PHE A 97 2.73 -1.85 0.36
C PHE A 97 1.23 -2.12 0.31
N LEU A 98 0.60 -1.67 -0.77
CA LEU A 98 -0.81 -1.85 -1.08
C LEU A 98 -0.89 -2.65 -2.38
N ASP A 99 -1.71 -3.68 -2.42
CA ASP A 99 -2.00 -4.40 -3.66
C ASP A 99 -2.78 -3.53 -4.65
N ALA A 100 -2.79 -3.95 -5.90
CA ALA A 100 -3.53 -3.26 -6.95
C ALA A 100 -5.00 -3.06 -6.58
N GLY A 101 -5.47 -1.83 -6.65
CA GLY A 101 -6.84 -1.44 -6.32
C GLY A 101 -7.12 -1.09 -4.86
N GLU A 102 -6.28 -1.53 -3.92
CA GLU A 102 -6.55 -1.32 -2.50
C GLU A 102 -6.51 0.15 -2.10
N LEU A 103 -5.65 0.97 -2.71
CA LEU A 103 -5.60 2.40 -2.40
C LEU A 103 -6.95 3.06 -2.73
N ARG A 104 -7.55 2.73 -3.87
CA ARG A 104 -8.85 3.30 -4.27
C ARG A 104 -9.95 2.90 -3.30
N GLN A 105 -9.93 1.65 -2.84
CA GLN A 105 -10.90 1.16 -1.87
C GLN A 105 -10.72 1.88 -0.52
N TYR A 106 -9.49 1.98 -0.02
CA TYR A 106 -9.20 2.65 1.25
C TYR A 106 -9.48 4.15 1.26
N LEU A 107 -9.33 4.85 0.12
CA LEU A 107 -9.65 6.28 0.00
C LEU A 107 -11.14 6.57 -0.19
N SER A 108 -11.98 5.55 -0.32
CA SER A 108 -13.43 5.74 -0.35
C SER A 108 -13.96 6.28 0.98
N ALA A 109 -15.08 7.02 0.93
CA ALA A 109 -15.71 7.60 2.12
C ALA A 109 -16.12 6.56 3.18
N GLU A 110 -16.31 5.30 2.77
CA GLU A 110 -16.68 4.19 3.65
C GLU A 110 -15.50 3.71 4.51
N TYR A 111 -14.29 3.64 3.93
CA TYR A 111 -13.14 3.02 4.58
C TYR A 111 -12.07 4.00 5.06
N LEU A 112 -12.14 5.27 4.66
CA LEU A 112 -11.07 6.24 4.91
C LEU A 112 -10.70 6.41 6.39
N GLU A 113 -11.68 6.55 7.28
CA GLU A 113 -11.42 6.72 8.71
C GLU A 113 -10.81 5.46 9.33
N ALA A 114 -11.27 4.29 8.89
CA ALA A 114 -10.75 3.01 9.34
C ALA A 114 -9.32 2.79 8.84
N PHE A 115 -9.05 3.12 7.57
CA PHE A 115 -7.71 3.10 6.98
C PHE A 115 -6.74 3.99 7.76
N LYS A 116 -7.15 5.23 8.05
CA LYS A 116 -6.38 6.16 8.87
C LYS A 116 -6.01 5.56 10.23
N SER A 117 -6.95 4.88 10.90
CA SER A 117 -6.70 4.25 12.21
C SER A 117 -5.66 3.12 12.17
N LEU A 118 -5.48 2.46 11.02
CA LEU A 118 -4.51 1.38 10.83
C LEU A 118 -3.08 1.88 10.54
N LEU A 119 -2.94 3.14 10.13
CA LEU A 119 -1.65 3.74 9.83
C LEU A 119 -0.91 4.16 11.12
N PRO A 120 0.44 4.12 11.12
CA PRO A 120 1.24 4.62 12.22
C PRO A 120 0.91 6.08 12.57
N GLY A 121 0.83 6.37 13.87
CA GLY A 121 0.71 7.73 14.39
C GLY A 121 2.09 8.31 14.67
N LYS A 122 2.47 9.36 13.92
CA LYS A 122 3.77 10.06 13.97
C LYS A 122 5.00 9.13 13.95
#